data_AF-K6XCC3-F1
#
_entry.id   AF-K6XCC3-F1
#
_cell.length_a   1.000
_cell.length_b   1.000
_cell.length_c   1.000
_cell.angle_alpha   90.00
_cell.angle_beta   90.00
_cell.angle_gamma   90.00
#
_symmetry.space_group_name_H-M   'P 1'
#
loop_
_entity.id
_entity.type
_entity.pdbx_description
1 polymer ?
#
loop_
_entity_poly.entity_id
_entity_poly.type
_entity_poly.pdbx_seq_one_letter_code
_entity_poly.pdbx_strand_id
1 'polypeptide(L)'
;MTLTASEFYEAGLALPPSVRKDVALRLLDSIEAPESATPSTVDDSWTSEIELRIDDILSGTVETVPHEDVVARLAERRASRRAARRQS
;
A
#
# COMPACT_ATOMS: atom_id res chain seq x y z
N MET A 1 30.60 -10.91 -21.44
CA MET A 1 30.54 -9.49 -21.84
C MET A 1 29.68 -8.76 -20.82
N THR A 2 30.09 -7.58 -20.37
CA THR A 2 29.29 -6.73 -19.49
C THR A 2 28.59 -5.69 -20.34
N LEU A 3 27.26 -5.63 -20.29
CA LEU A 3 26.48 -4.56 -20.92
C LEU A 3 26.59 -3.28 -20.08
N THR A 4 26.65 -2.13 -20.72
CA THR A 4 26.43 -0.86 -20.04
C THR A 4 24.94 -0.70 -19.66
N ALA A 5 24.63 0.19 -18.71
CA ALA A 5 23.26 0.44 -18.28
C ALA A 5 22.35 0.90 -19.45
N SER A 6 22.87 1.74 -20.34
CA SER A 6 22.13 2.21 -21.52
C SER A 6 21.88 1.08 -22.53
N GLU A 7 22.89 0.26 -22.82
CA GLU A 7 22.72 -0.91 -23.71
C GLU A 7 21.71 -1.91 -23.15
N PHE A 8 21.72 -2.13 -21.83
CA PHE A 8 20.75 -2.98 -21.16
C PHE A 8 19.33 -2.42 -21.24
N TYR A 9 19.16 -1.11 -21.03
CA TYR A 9 17.87 -0.44 -21.14
C TYR A 9 17.28 -0.56 -22.55
N GLU A 10 18.06 -0.26 -23.58
CA GLU A 10 17.62 -0.39 -24.98
C GLU A 10 17.29 -1.84 -25.34
N ALA A 11 18.10 -2.81 -24.88
CA ALA A 11 17.80 -4.23 -25.07
C ALA A 11 16.48 -4.64 -24.38
N GLY A 12 16.18 -4.10 -23.19
CA GLY A 12 14.91 -4.32 -22.50
C GLY A 12 13.72 -3.70 -23.23
N LEU A 13 13.89 -2.53 -23.85
CA LEU A 13 12.86 -1.89 -24.68
C LEU A 13 12.58 -2.64 -25.98
N ALA A 14 13.53 -3.40 -26.50
CA ALA A 14 13.31 -4.26 -27.67
C ALA A 14 12.43 -5.50 -27.37
N LEU A 15 12.21 -5.84 -26.08
CA LEU A 15 11.37 -6.96 -25.69
C LEU A 15 9.87 -6.67 -25.89
N PRO A 16 9.06 -7.71 -26.17
CA PRO A 16 7.60 -7.60 -26.13
C PRO A 16 7.10 -7.06 -24.78
N PRO A 17 6.00 -6.29 -24.73
CA PRO A 17 5.52 -5.65 -23.50
C PRO A 17 5.31 -6.60 -22.31
N SER A 18 4.81 -7.82 -22.54
CA SER A 18 4.63 -8.83 -21.50
C SER A 18 5.96 -9.28 -20.90
N VAL A 19 6.92 -9.63 -21.76
CA VAL A 19 8.27 -10.06 -21.35
C VAL A 19 9.01 -8.93 -20.64
N ARG A 20 8.86 -7.68 -21.10
CA ARG A 20 9.44 -6.50 -20.47
C ARG A 20 8.95 -6.32 -19.04
N LYS A 21 7.65 -6.50 -18.80
CA LYS A 21 7.05 -6.43 -17.46
C LYS A 21 7.66 -7.49 -16.54
N ASP A 22 7.77 -8.72 -17.00
CA ASP A 22 8.31 -9.83 -16.20
C ASP A 22 9.78 -9.59 -15.84
N VAL A 23 10.60 -9.11 -16.79
CA VAL A 23 12.00 -8.77 -16.53
C VAL A 23 12.12 -7.60 -15.55
N ALA A 24 11.29 -6.55 -15.70
CA ALA A 24 11.31 -5.40 -14.79
C ALA A 24 10.97 -5.79 -13.35
N LEU A 25 9.97 -6.66 -13.15
CA LEU A 25 9.61 -7.15 -11.81
C LEU A 25 10.72 -8.00 -11.19
N ARG A 26 11.36 -8.90 -11.95
CA ARG A 26 12.48 -9.70 -11.44
C ARG A 26 13.70 -8.85 -11.07
N LEU A 27 13.96 -7.78 -11.82
CA LEU A 27 15.02 -6.83 -11.47
C LEU A 27 14.65 -6.05 -10.22
N LEU A 28 13.40 -5.62 -10.08
CA LEU A 28 12.90 -4.97 -8.87
C LEU A 28 13.04 -5.89 -7.65
N ASP A 29 12.65 -7.16 -7.77
CA ASP A 29 12.77 -8.16 -6.70
C ASP A 29 14.23 -8.48 -6.33
N SER A 30 15.16 -8.30 -7.27
CA SER A 30 16.60 -8.51 -7.03
C SER A 30 17.26 -7.40 -6.23
N ILE A 31 16.60 -6.25 -6.12
CA ILE A 31 17.04 -5.17 -5.25
C ILE A 31 16.54 -5.56 -3.86
N GLU A 32 17.45 -5.91 -2.94
CA GLU A 32 17.09 -6.04 -1.52
C GLU A 32 16.31 -4.79 -1.13
N ALA A 33 15.11 -4.97 -0.60
CA ALA A 33 14.37 -3.85 -0.05
C ALA A 33 15.31 -3.10 0.91
N PRO A 34 15.41 -1.76 0.84
CA PRO A 34 16.21 -1.03 1.80
C PRO A 34 15.83 -1.52 3.21
N GLU A 35 16.78 -1.59 4.15
CA GLU A 35 16.50 -2.17 5.48
C GLU A 35 15.21 -1.59 6.11
N SER A 36 14.90 -0.31 5.81
CA SER A 36 13.67 0.42 6.19
C SER A 36 12.35 -0.07 5.56
N ALA A 37 12.40 -0.92 4.54
CA ALA A 37 11.26 -1.50 3.82
C ALA A 37 11.26 -3.04 3.89
N THR A 38 12.09 -3.63 4.75
CA THR A 38 11.90 -5.04 5.10
C THR A 38 10.52 -5.19 5.75
N PRO A 39 9.76 -6.24 5.43
CA PRO A 39 8.46 -6.49 6.06
C PRO A 39 8.52 -6.39 7.59
N SER A 40 9.62 -6.84 8.20
CA SER A 40 9.87 -6.74 9.63
C SER A 40 9.85 -5.30 10.14
N THR A 41 10.54 -4.36 9.49
CA THR A 41 10.57 -2.96 9.95
C THR A 41 9.21 -2.28 9.84
N VAL A 42 8.45 -2.61 8.79
CA VAL A 42 7.07 -2.12 8.64
C VAL A 42 6.18 -2.71 9.73
N ASP A 43 6.25 -4.01 9.97
CA ASP A 43 5.47 -4.70 11.00
C ASP A 43 5.79 -4.17 12.41
N ASP A 44 7.07 -3.92 12.72
CA ASP A 44 7.49 -3.33 13.99
C ASP A 44 6.92 -1.92 14.16
N SER A 45 6.99 -1.09 13.12
CA SER A 45 6.45 0.28 13.15
C SER A 45 4.93 0.31 13.34
N TRP A 46 4.19 -0.63 12.72
CA TRP A 46 2.76 -0.77 12.91
C TRP A 46 2.41 -1.31 14.28
N THR A 47 3.21 -2.23 14.82
CA THR A 47 3.02 -2.77 16.17
C THR A 47 3.11 -1.64 17.19
N SER A 48 4.17 -0.82 17.12
CA SER A 48 4.33 0.33 18.00
C SER A 48 3.18 1.34 17.88
N GLU A 49 2.71 1.65 16.67
CA GLU A 49 1.58 2.57 16.46
C GLU A 49 0.27 2.00 17.04
N ILE A 50 0.02 0.70 16.91
CA ILE A 50 -1.17 0.05 17.48
C ILE A 50 -1.15 0.13 19.01
N GLU A 51 -0.02 -0.17 19.63
CA GLU A 51 0.15 -0.08 21.09
C GLU A 51 -0.13 1.35 21.58
N LEU A 52 0.48 2.36 20.94
CA LEU A 52 0.23 3.77 21.26
C LEU A 52 -1.25 4.14 21.16
N ARG A 53 -1.95 3.71 20.11
CA ARG A 53 -3.39 4.01 19.94
C ARG A 53 -4.28 3.31 20.94
N ILE A 54 -3.93 2.08 21.34
CA ILE A 54 -4.64 1.38 22.41
C ILE A 54 -4.49 2.17 23.71
N ASP A 55 -3.28 2.62 24.03
CA ASP A 55 -3.02 3.41 25.24
C ASP A 55 -3.75 4.76 25.21
N ASP A 56 -3.79 5.45 24.07
CA ASP A 56 -4.56 6.68 23.90
C ASP A 56 -6.07 6.48 24.17
N ILE A 57 -6.63 5.37 23.69
CA ILE A 57 -8.04 5.02 23.93
C ILE A 57 -8.27 4.70 25.41
N LEU A 58 -7.43 3.86 26.01
CA LEU A 58 -7.57 3.42 27.39
C LEU A 58 -7.33 4.57 28.39
N SER A 59 -6.45 5.50 28.06
CA SER A 59 -6.18 6.69 28.86
C SER A 59 -7.23 7.79 28.69
N GLY A 60 -8.09 7.70 27.67
CA GLY A 60 -9.07 8.72 27.34
C GLY A 60 -8.46 9.98 26.71
N THR A 61 -7.24 9.87 26.17
CA THR A 61 -6.54 10.98 25.49
C THR A 61 -7.19 11.31 24.14
N VAL A 62 -7.92 10.36 23.55
CA VAL A 62 -8.65 10.53 22.29
C VAL A 62 -10.16 10.51 22.49
N GLU A 63 -10.85 11.34 21.69
CA GLU A 63 -12.31 11.30 21.60
C GLU A 63 -12.74 10.10 20.75
N THR A 64 -13.54 9.21 21.36
CA THR A 64 -14.10 8.06 20.67
C THR A 64 -15.47 8.37 20.10
N VAL A 65 -15.82 7.71 18.99
CA VAL A 65 -17.14 7.83 18.37
C VAL A 65 -17.97 6.58 18.70
N PRO A 66 -19.23 6.72 19.13
CA PRO A 66 -20.12 5.58 19.35
C PRO A 66 -20.23 4.69 18.10
N HIS A 67 -20.36 3.39 18.31
CA HIS A 67 -20.35 2.40 17.23
C HIS A 67 -21.52 2.62 16.25
N GLU A 68 -22.71 2.92 16.78
CA GLU A 68 -23.93 3.18 16.04
C GLU A 68 -23.78 4.34 15.04
N ASP A 69 -23.08 5.40 15.43
CA ASP A 69 -22.83 6.57 14.58
C ASP A 69 -21.91 6.21 13.42
N VAL A 70 -20.86 5.42 13.69
CA VAL A 70 -19.96 4.90 12.67
C VAL A 70 -20.73 4.04 11.67
N VAL A 71 -21.58 3.13 12.14
CA VAL A 71 -22.39 2.24 11.28
C VAL A 71 -23.35 3.05 10.40
N ALA A 72 -24.06 4.02 10.99
CA ALA A 72 -24.98 4.88 10.26
C ALA A 72 -24.27 5.65 9.14
N ARG A 73 -23.14 6.31 9.46
CA ARG A 73 -22.35 7.06 8.49
C ARG A 73 -21.78 6.17 7.37
N LEU A 74 -21.38 4.94 7.69
CA LEU A 74 -20.93 3.98 6.67
C LEU A 74 -22.07 3.53 5.75
N ALA A 75 -23.28 3.32 6.30
CA ALA A 75 -24.45 2.97 5.51
C ALA A 75 -24.83 4.08 4.52
N GLU A 76 -24.84 5.33 5.00
CA GLU A 76 -25.08 6.51 4.17
C GLU A 76 -24.05 6.64 3.04
N ARG A 77 -22.75 6.57 3.37
CA ARG A 77 -21.67 6.63 2.36
C ARG A 77 -21.79 5.54 1.30
N ARG A 78 -22.28 4.34 1.65
CA ARG A 78 -22.54 3.25 0.70
C ARG A 78 -23.75 3.55 -0.17
N ALA A 79 -24.82 4.09 0.41
CA ALA A 79 -26.02 4.49 -0.34
C ALA A 79 -25.69 5.55 -1.40
N SER A 80 -24.95 6.60 -1.03
CA SER A 80 -24.56 7.68 -1.95
C SER A 80 -23.70 7.18 -3.12
N ARG A 81 -22.72 6.30 -2.85
CA ARG A 81 -21.91 5.68 -3.92
C ARG A 81 -22.73 4.82 -4.89
N ARG A 82 -23.71 4.07 -4.37
CA ARG A 82 -24.63 3.28 -5.20
C ARG A 82 -25.53 4.17 -6.04
N ALA A 83 -26.05 5.26 -5.47
CA ALA A 83 -26.87 6.22 -6.19
C ALA A 83 -26.09 6.88 -7.34
N ALA A 84 -24.86 7.33 -7.09
CA ALA A 84 -24.00 7.91 -8.11
C ALA A 84 -23.71 6.94 -9.27
N ARG A 85 -23.39 5.67 -8.96
CA ARG A 85 -23.11 4.65 -9.98
C ARG A 85 -24.34 4.28 -10.83
N ARG A 86 -25.56 4.45 -10.30
CA ARG A 86 -26.81 4.20 -11.05
C ARG A 86 -27.19 5.35 -11.99
N GLN A 87 -26.57 6.52 -11.81
CA GLN A 87 -26.81 7.73 -12.61
C GLN A 87 -25.74 7.95 -13.70
N SER A 88 -24.71 7.10 -13.73
CA SER A 88 -23.67 7.04 -14.78
C SER A 88 -23.99 5.92 -15.76
#